data_AF-A0A9Q1B0C8-F1
#
_entry.id   AF-A0A9Q1B0C8-F1
#
_cell.length_a   1.000
_cell.length_b   1.000
_cell.length_c   1.000
_cell.angle_alpha   90.00
_cell.angle_beta   90.00
_cell.angle_gamma   90.00
#
_symmetry.space_group_name_H-M   'P 1'
#
loop_
_entity.id
_entity.type
_entity.pdbx_description
1 polymer ?
#
loop_
_entity_poly.entity_id
_entity_poly.type
_entity_poly.pdbx_seq_one_letter_code
_entity_poly.pdbx_strand_id
1 'polypeptide(L)'
;VQRTLQSLHKVSSKSELQKTYTNLQKELKKLDHLAYKRQQDLKSNRQRDDIAAARASLKENSSLLHSVCSACLEHSDIASLKASKDSVCNEIQNALNAISNASQGTGKQKAEPKSQAATLGTALDELEQLVVLDPLMVKEDKIRPSLEKRLEGIISGAALLADSSCTRDLHRERIITECNAIRQALQDLLSEYMNNELAFRLRVDGEKVLCMYRFTAKLSFDLER
;
A
#
# COMPACT_ATOMS: atom_id res chain seq x y z
N VAL A 1 4.25 -15.17 26.65
CA VAL A 1 4.33 -13.74 26.30
C VAL A 1 3.14 -12.92 26.82
N GLN A 2 1.93 -13.03 26.26
CA GLN A 2 0.78 -12.18 26.68
C GLN A 2 0.47 -12.25 28.19
N ARG A 3 0.48 -13.45 28.79
CA ARG A 3 0.28 -13.61 30.25
C ARG A 3 1.37 -12.90 31.06
N THR A 4 2.63 -13.02 30.63
CA THR A 4 3.78 -12.37 31.28
C THR A 4 3.70 -10.84 31.16
N LEU A 5 3.20 -10.33 30.04
CA LEU A 5 2.91 -8.90 29.86
C LEU A 5 1.81 -8.43 30.82
N GLN A 6 0.74 -9.21 30.99
CA GLN A 6 -0.31 -8.90 31.98
C GLN A 6 0.23 -8.93 33.42
N SER A 7 1.16 -9.83 33.73
CA SER A 7 1.83 -9.84 35.04
C SER A 7 2.62 -8.56 35.29
N LEU A 8 3.23 -7.94 34.27
CA LEU A 8 3.98 -6.68 34.42
C LEU A 8 3.11 -5.51 34.88
N HIS A 9 1.80 -5.50 34.59
CA HIS A 9 0.91 -4.46 35.10
C HIS A 9 0.72 -4.52 36.63
N LYS A 10 0.94 -5.67 37.25
CA LYS A 10 0.69 -5.93 38.68
C LYS A 10 1.93 -5.82 39.56
N VAL A 11 3.10 -5.61 38.94
CA VAL A 11 4.37 -5.55 39.66
C VAL A 11 4.42 -4.34 40.59
N SER A 12 4.80 -4.57 41.84
CA SER A 12 4.91 -3.51 42.86
C SER A 12 6.33 -3.28 43.38
N SER A 13 7.33 -4.07 42.92
CA SER A 13 8.72 -3.96 43.35
C SER A 13 9.73 -4.08 42.21
N LYS A 14 10.90 -3.44 42.36
CA LYS A 14 11.99 -3.52 41.35
C LYS A 14 12.53 -4.94 41.16
N SER A 15 12.57 -5.74 42.24
CA SER A 15 13.02 -7.14 42.18
C SER A 15 12.06 -8.00 41.33
N GLU A 16 10.76 -7.86 41.56
CA GLU A 16 9.73 -8.55 40.78
C GLU A 16 9.69 -8.07 39.32
N LEU A 17 9.90 -6.77 39.08
CA LEU A 17 10.04 -6.21 37.74
C LEU A 17 11.19 -6.88 36.99
N GLN A 18 12.38 -6.93 37.60
CA GLN A 18 13.57 -7.52 36.99
C GLN A 18 13.36 -8.99 36.64
N LYS A 19 12.77 -9.77 37.57
CA LYS A 19 12.47 -11.18 37.36
C LYS A 19 11.47 -11.38 36.21
N THR A 20 10.36 -10.63 36.23
CA THR A 20 9.29 -10.75 35.23
C THR A 20 9.76 -10.31 33.86
N TYR A 21 10.53 -9.21 33.77
CA TYR A 21 11.09 -8.71 32.53
C TYR A 21 12.14 -9.67 31.93
N THR A 22 13.01 -10.25 32.76
CA THR A 22 13.98 -11.27 32.30
C THR A 22 13.27 -12.50 31.73
N ASN A 23 12.17 -12.93 32.34
CA ASN A 23 11.35 -14.01 31.80
C ASN A 23 10.71 -13.62 30.47
N LEU A 24 10.13 -12.41 30.40
CA LEU A 24 9.53 -11.88 29.17
C LEU A 24 10.54 -11.84 28.03
N GLN A 25 11.76 -11.35 28.26
CA GLN A 25 12.82 -11.30 27.24
C GLN A 25 13.13 -12.69 26.66
N LYS A 26 13.16 -13.74 27.50
CA LYS A 26 13.37 -15.12 27.03
C LYS A 26 12.21 -15.60 26.16
N GLU A 27 10.97 -15.33 26.55
CA GLU A 27 9.80 -15.68 25.73
C GLU A 27 9.76 -14.88 24.42
N LEU A 28 10.11 -13.60 24.44
CA LEU A 28 10.14 -12.73 23.27
C LEU A 28 11.20 -13.19 22.27
N LYS A 29 12.40 -13.58 22.71
CA LYS A 29 13.42 -14.16 21.81
C LYS A 29 12.93 -15.44 21.12
N LYS A 30 12.23 -16.31 21.85
CA LYS A 30 11.63 -17.52 21.27
C LYS A 30 10.53 -17.16 20.26
N LEU A 31 9.66 -16.22 20.60
CA LEU A 31 8.59 -15.75 19.72
C LEU A 31 9.15 -15.11 18.45
N ASP A 32 10.17 -14.24 18.57
CA ASP A 32 10.80 -13.58 17.42
C ASP A 32 11.37 -14.60 16.43
N HIS A 33 12.05 -15.63 16.93
CA HIS A 33 12.55 -16.72 16.10
C HIS A 33 11.44 -17.48 15.35
N LEU A 34 10.35 -17.81 16.06
CA LEU A 34 9.20 -18.49 15.46
C LEU A 34 8.47 -17.60 14.44
N ALA A 35 8.28 -16.32 14.76
CA ALA A 35 7.67 -15.34 13.88
C ALA A 35 8.52 -15.12 12.63
N TYR A 36 9.85 -15.06 12.76
CA TYR A 36 10.76 -14.98 11.61
C TYR A 36 10.65 -16.19 10.69
N LYS A 37 10.65 -17.42 11.24
CA LYS A 37 10.44 -18.63 10.44
C LYS A 37 9.10 -18.57 9.70
N ARG A 38 8.02 -18.23 10.42
CA ARG A 38 6.69 -18.09 9.81
C ARG A 38 6.67 -17.03 8.70
N GLN A 39 7.38 -15.91 8.87
CA GLN A 39 7.52 -14.86 7.86
C GLN A 39 8.16 -15.40 6.56
N GLN A 40 9.10 -16.35 6.64
CA GLN A 40 9.70 -16.95 5.44
C GLN A 40 8.79 -17.99 4.79
N ASP A 41 7.98 -18.69 5.58
CA ASP A 41 7.07 -19.75 5.10
C ASP A 41 5.79 -19.20 4.43
N LEU A 42 5.44 -17.92 4.68
CA LEU A 42 4.25 -17.30 4.13
C LEU A 42 4.42 -16.94 2.65
N LYS A 43 3.39 -17.23 1.84
CA LYS A 43 3.35 -16.92 0.41
C LYS A 43 2.93 -15.48 0.10
N SER A 44 2.05 -14.90 0.94
CA SER A 44 1.52 -13.56 0.71
C SER A 44 2.52 -12.50 1.16
N ASN A 45 3.06 -11.69 0.24
CA ASN A 45 3.99 -10.60 0.55
C ASN A 45 3.44 -9.67 1.64
N ARG A 46 2.16 -9.30 1.54
CA ARG A 46 1.49 -8.47 2.56
C ARG A 46 1.58 -9.08 3.96
N GLN A 47 1.32 -10.38 4.11
CA GLN A 47 1.38 -11.02 5.43
C GLN A 47 2.83 -11.13 5.94
N ARG A 48 3.81 -11.28 5.03
CA ARG A 48 5.24 -11.24 5.39
C ARG A 48 5.62 -9.86 5.92
N ASP A 49 5.15 -8.81 5.27
CA ASP A 49 5.38 -7.42 5.69
C ASP A 49 4.70 -7.12 7.02
N ASP A 50 3.46 -7.58 7.22
CA ASP A 50 2.73 -7.44 8.48
C ASP A 50 3.49 -8.11 9.65
N ILE A 51 4.04 -9.33 9.46
CA ILE A 51 4.88 -9.98 10.48
C ILE A 51 6.19 -9.23 10.69
N ALA A 52 6.84 -8.75 9.61
CA ALA A 52 8.08 -7.99 9.72
C ALA A 52 7.91 -6.71 10.55
N ALA A 53 6.87 -5.93 10.24
CA ALA A 53 6.53 -4.70 10.95
C ALA A 53 6.19 -4.97 12.42
N ALA A 54 5.36 -5.99 12.68
CA ALA A 54 4.98 -6.35 14.04
C ALA A 54 6.19 -6.83 14.88
N ARG A 55 7.13 -7.57 14.28
CA ARG A 55 8.38 -7.98 14.95
C ARG A 55 9.27 -6.77 15.28
N ALA A 56 9.38 -5.81 14.36
CA ALA A 56 10.14 -4.58 14.58
C ALA A 56 9.55 -3.77 15.75
N SER A 57 8.24 -3.51 15.73
CA SER A 57 7.52 -2.82 16.81
C SER A 57 7.65 -3.56 18.15
N LEU A 58 7.55 -4.90 18.15
CA LEU A 58 7.71 -5.70 19.37
C LEU A 58 9.11 -5.53 19.98
N LYS A 59 10.16 -5.54 19.14
CA LYS A 59 11.55 -5.36 19.57
C LYS A 59 11.75 -3.97 20.17
N GLU A 60 11.29 -2.92 19.49
CA GLU A 60 11.39 -1.54 19.95
C GLU A 60 10.70 -1.34 21.30
N ASN A 61 9.41 -1.65 21.39
CA ASN A 61 8.63 -1.43 22.61
C ASN A 61 9.11 -2.30 23.78
N SER A 62 9.56 -3.53 23.51
CA SER A 62 10.12 -4.39 24.58
C SER A 62 11.40 -3.84 25.20
N SER A 63 12.20 -3.07 24.45
CA SER A 63 13.42 -2.43 24.95
C SER A 63 13.11 -1.26 25.89
N LEU A 64 12.03 -0.53 25.62
CA LEU A 64 11.57 0.61 26.42
C LEU A 64 10.85 0.17 27.71
N LEU A 65 10.18 -0.99 27.67
CA LEU A 65 9.27 -1.44 28.72
C LEU A 65 9.89 -1.47 30.12
N HIS A 66 11.14 -1.94 30.27
CA HIS A 66 11.78 -2.01 31.59
C HIS A 66 12.01 -0.61 32.17
N SER A 67 12.51 0.31 31.37
CA SER A 67 12.78 1.69 31.78
C SER A 67 11.49 2.39 32.21
N VAL A 68 10.42 2.28 31.40
CA VAL A 68 9.12 2.91 31.71
C VAL A 68 8.48 2.30 32.96
N CYS A 69 8.52 0.97 33.11
CA CYS A 69 8.02 0.32 34.32
C CYS A 69 8.84 0.68 35.57
N SER A 70 10.16 0.78 35.46
CA SER A 70 11.02 1.19 36.58
C SER A 70 10.73 2.62 37.01
N ALA A 71 10.59 3.54 36.04
CA ALA A 71 10.24 4.94 36.31
C ALA A 71 8.86 5.04 36.99
N CYS A 72 7.87 4.24 36.57
CA CYS A 72 6.55 4.21 37.20
C CYS A 72 6.57 3.70 38.66
N LEU A 73 7.51 2.82 39.00
CA LEU A 73 7.68 2.34 40.38
C LEU A 73 8.34 3.40 41.27
N GLU A 74 9.22 4.22 40.70
CA GLU A 74 9.92 5.30 41.41
C GLU A 74 9.05 6.55 41.56
N HIS A 75 8.21 6.85 40.57
CA HIS A 75 7.39 8.05 40.48
C HIS A 75 5.92 7.72 40.18
N SER A 76 5.26 7.11 41.16
CA SER A 76 3.88 6.60 41.01
C SER A 76 2.79 7.68 40.91
N ASP A 77 3.13 8.94 41.15
CA ASP A 77 2.27 10.11 41.09
C ASP A 77 2.22 10.76 39.70
N ILE A 78 3.20 10.49 38.83
CA ILE A 78 3.29 11.12 37.51
C ILE A 78 2.35 10.44 36.51
N ALA A 79 1.31 11.16 36.08
CA ALA A 79 0.31 10.66 35.13
C ALA A 79 0.89 10.36 33.74
N SER A 80 1.85 11.16 33.25
CA SER A 80 2.48 10.95 31.93
C SER A 80 3.29 9.65 31.88
N LEU A 81 3.93 9.24 32.99
CA LEU A 81 4.64 7.96 33.07
C LEU A 81 3.66 6.78 33.03
N LYS A 82 2.52 6.87 33.72
CA LYS A 82 1.46 5.86 33.63
C LYS A 82 0.93 5.73 32.20
N ALA A 83 0.63 6.86 31.56
CA ALA A 83 0.18 6.88 30.17
C ALA A 83 1.24 6.29 29.22
N SER A 84 2.52 6.60 29.44
CA SER A 84 3.63 6.00 28.68
C SER A 84 3.71 4.49 28.87
N LYS A 85 3.58 4.00 30.11
CA LYS A 85 3.56 2.56 30.41
C LYS A 85 2.41 1.86 29.70
N ASP A 86 1.21 2.42 29.78
CA ASP A 86 0.02 1.84 29.16
C ASP A 86 0.14 1.86 27.63
N SER A 87 0.70 2.93 27.06
CA SER A 87 1.00 3.02 25.62
C SER A 87 1.97 1.93 25.17
N VAL A 88 3.11 1.76 25.84
CA VAL A 88 4.10 0.72 25.50
C VAL A 88 3.49 -0.69 25.65
N CYS A 89 2.73 -0.94 26.72
CA CYS A 89 2.05 -2.24 26.90
C CYS A 89 1.02 -2.51 25.79
N ASN A 90 0.25 -1.49 25.40
CA ASN A 90 -0.72 -1.61 24.31
C ASN A 90 -0.04 -1.86 22.96
N GLU A 91 1.07 -1.18 22.65
CA GLU A 91 1.85 -1.41 21.43
C GLU A 91 2.42 -2.83 21.37
N ILE A 92 2.96 -3.34 22.48
CA ILE A 92 3.40 -4.75 22.57
C ILE A 92 2.21 -5.69 22.30
N GLN A 93 1.06 -5.44 22.94
CA GLN A 93 -0.12 -6.28 22.76
C GLN A 93 -0.65 -6.25 21.31
N ASN A 94 -0.63 -5.08 20.66
CA ASN A 94 -0.99 -4.90 19.26
C ASN A 94 -0.04 -5.67 18.34
N ALA A 95 1.27 -5.58 18.57
CA ALA A 95 2.27 -6.33 17.83
C ALA A 95 2.06 -7.86 17.97
N LEU A 96 1.76 -8.34 19.18
CA LEU A 96 1.45 -9.76 19.39
C LEU A 96 0.18 -10.20 18.65
N ASN A 97 -0.85 -9.37 18.64
CA ASN A 97 -2.08 -9.63 17.91
C ASN A 97 -1.84 -9.64 16.40
N ALA A 98 -1.04 -8.70 15.88
CA ALA A 98 -0.66 -8.64 14.47
C ALA A 98 0.12 -9.90 14.03
N ILE A 99 1.12 -10.32 14.82
CA ILE A 99 1.83 -11.59 14.57
C ILE A 99 0.85 -12.76 14.55
N SER A 100 -0.08 -12.84 15.52
CA SER A 100 -1.08 -13.91 15.60
C SER A 100 -1.98 -13.95 14.37
N ASN A 101 -2.56 -12.80 13.99
CA ASN A 101 -3.48 -12.67 12.87
C ASN A 101 -2.80 -12.99 11.53
N ALA A 102 -1.61 -12.44 11.29
CA ALA A 102 -0.85 -12.70 10.08
C ALA A 102 -0.36 -14.16 10.01
N SER A 103 -0.01 -14.76 11.14
CA SER A 103 0.45 -16.16 11.19
C SER A 103 -0.66 -17.15 10.88
N GLN A 104 -1.87 -16.91 11.36
CA GLN A 104 -3.02 -17.80 11.18
C GLN A 104 -3.71 -17.63 9.82
N GLY A 105 -3.39 -16.57 9.07
CA GLY A 105 -4.11 -16.21 7.85
C GLY A 105 -5.57 -15.81 8.10
N THR A 106 -5.97 -15.63 9.37
CA THR A 106 -7.32 -15.25 9.82
C THR A 106 -7.57 -13.75 9.75
N GLY A 107 -6.75 -13.02 8.97
CA GLY A 107 -7.11 -11.70 8.48
C GLY A 107 -8.42 -11.85 7.73
N LYS A 108 -9.53 -11.54 8.42
CA LYS A 108 -10.88 -11.59 7.89
C LYS A 108 -10.85 -11.03 6.48
N GLN A 109 -11.19 -11.88 5.52
CA GLN A 109 -11.89 -11.47 4.30
C GLN A 109 -13.24 -10.87 4.71
N LYS A 110 -13.26 -9.83 5.55
CA LYS A 110 -14.40 -8.93 5.58
C LYS A 110 -14.24 -8.18 4.28
N ALA A 111 -15.10 -8.54 3.32
CA ALA A 111 -15.18 -7.96 2.00
C ALA A 111 -15.09 -6.43 2.07
N GLU A 112 -13.88 -5.91 1.91
CA GLU A 112 -13.66 -4.87 0.93
C GLU A 112 -12.88 -5.54 -0.18
N PRO A 113 -13.30 -5.42 -1.46
CA PRO A 113 -12.42 -5.65 -2.58
C PRO A 113 -11.38 -4.51 -2.59
N LYS A 114 -10.51 -4.47 -1.59
CA LYS A 114 -9.24 -3.78 -1.70
C LYS A 114 -8.28 -4.79 -2.26
N SER A 115 -8.27 -4.79 -3.59
CA SER A 115 -7.22 -5.26 -4.50
C SER A 115 -5.85 -5.25 -3.84
N GLN A 116 -4.95 -6.13 -4.31
CA GLN A 116 -3.49 -5.92 -4.20
C GLN A 116 -3.22 -4.43 -4.11
N ALA A 117 -2.60 -3.94 -3.01
CA ALA A 117 -2.49 -2.52 -2.70
C ALA A 117 -2.40 -1.72 -4.00
N ALA A 118 -3.52 -1.12 -4.41
CA ALA A 118 -3.65 -0.50 -5.72
C ALA A 118 -2.91 0.83 -5.62
N THR A 119 -1.59 0.72 -5.61
CA THR A 119 -0.70 1.86 -5.61
C THR A 119 -0.88 2.59 -6.92
N LEU A 120 -0.63 3.89 -6.92
CA LEU A 120 -0.66 4.68 -8.15
C LEU A 120 0.26 4.09 -9.24
N GLY A 121 1.37 3.44 -8.85
CA GLY A 121 2.27 2.74 -9.77
C GLY A 121 1.59 1.57 -10.48
N THR A 122 0.99 0.64 -9.74
CA THR A 122 0.21 -0.47 -10.34
C THR A 122 -0.98 0.08 -11.13
N ALA A 123 -1.58 1.18 -10.66
CA ALA A 123 -2.61 1.92 -11.37
C ALA A 123 -2.13 2.40 -12.75
N LEU A 124 -0.88 2.83 -12.90
CA LEU A 124 -0.33 3.24 -14.19
C LEU A 124 0.02 2.03 -15.07
N ASP A 125 0.65 0.99 -14.51
CA ASP A 125 1.09 -0.19 -15.25
C ASP A 125 -0.06 -0.90 -15.98
N GLU A 126 -1.20 -1.15 -15.31
CA GLU A 126 -2.32 -1.81 -16.01
C GLU A 126 -3.01 -0.87 -17.03
N LEU A 127 -2.77 0.46 -17.01
CA LEU A 127 -3.40 1.40 -17.95
C LEU A 127 -2.61 1.36 -19.25
N GLU A 128 -1.29 1.37 -19.14
CA GLU A 128 -0.38 1.12 -20.25
C GLU A 128 -0.72 -0.20 -20.95
N GLN A 129 -0.92 -1.28 -20.20
CA GLN A 129 -1.31 -2.58 -20.77
C GLN A 129 -2.67 -2.54 -21.50
N LEU A 130 -3.64 -1.78 -21.00
CA LEU A 130 -4.95 -1.63 -21.64
C LEU A 130 -4.91 -0.79 -22.91
N VAL A 131 -4.04 0.23 -22.96
CA VAL A 131 -3.86 1.11 -24.13
C VAL A 131 -3.15 0.38 -25.29
N VAL A 132 -2.32 -0.62 -25.00
CA VAL A 132 -1.57 -1.40 -26.01
C VAL A 132 -2.41 -2.51 -26.68
N LEU A 133 -3.68 -2.71 -26.29
CA LEU A 133 -4.52 -3.77 -26.84
C LEU A 133 -4.91 -3.53 -28.31
N ASP A 134 -4.90 -4.60 -29.12
CA ASP A 134 -5.21 -4.58 -30.55
C ASP A 134 -6.64 -4.03 -30.80
N PRO A 135 -6.78 -2.90 -31.53
CA PRO A 135 -8.07 -2.29 -31.89
C PRO A 135 -9.08 -3.27 -32.50
N LEU A 136 -8.61 -4.33 -33.17
CA LEU A 136 -9.45 -5.29 -33.89
C LEU A 136 -10.05 -6.39 -33.00
N MET A 137 -9.50 -6.59 -31.79
CA MET A 137 -9.88 -7.69 -30.90
C MET A 137 -10.92 -7.29 -29.86
N VAL A 138 -11.20 -5.99 -29.68
CA VAL A 138 -11.94 -5.53 -28.52
C VAL A 138 -13.15 -4.68 -28.89
N LYS A 139 -14.29 -4.96 -28.25
CA LYS A 139 -15.56 -4.26 -28.47
C LYS A 139 -15.53 -2.89 -27.79
N GLU A 140 -15.82 -1.83 -28.56
CA GLU A 140 -15.84 -0.43 -28.14
C GLU A 140 -16.59 -0.21 -26.83
N ASP A 141 -17.80 -0.80 -26.72
CA ASP A 141 -18.72 -0.70 -25.57
C ASP A 141 -18.09 -1.10 -24.22
N LYS A 142 -16.99 -1.86 -24.24
CA LYS A 142 -16.30 -2.33 -23.03
C LYS A 142 -14.97 -1.63 -22.78
N ILE A 143 -14.27 -1.18 -23.82
CA ILE A 143 -12.97 -0.51 -23.66
C ILE A 143 -13.13 0.89 -23.08
N ARG A 144 -14.01 1.71 -23.67
CA ARG A 144 -14.19 3.10 -23.23
C ARG A 144 -14.47 3.19 -21.73
N PRO A 145 -15.49 2.52 -21.17
CA PRO A 145 -15.75 2.59 -19.74
C PRO A 145 -14.63 1.99 -18.90
N SER A 146 -13.85 1.03 -19.41
CA SER A 146 -12.72 0.43 -18.70
C SER A 146 -11.54 1.40 -18.60
N LEU A 147 -11.16 2.03 -19.71
CA LEU A 147 -10.06 3.01 -19.76
C LEU A 147 -10.40 4.27 -18.94
N GLU A 148 -11.60 4.82 -19.11
CA GLU A 148 -12.05 6.01 -18.36
C GLU A 148 -12.09 5.73 -16.85
N LYS A 149 -12.67 4.59 -16.44
CA LYS A 149 -12.71 4.20 -15.03
C LYS A 149 -11.32 4.03 -14.44
N ARG A 150 -10.40 3.42 -15.20
CA ARG A 150 -9.02 3.22 -14.77
C ARG A 150 -8.28 4.56 -14.63
N LEU A 151 -8.43 5.44 -15.61
CA LEU A 151 -7.84 6.78 -15.60
C LEU A 151 -8.34 7.62 -14.42
N GLU A 152 -9.64 7.66 -14.19
CA GLU A 152 -10.19 8.42 -13.06
C GLU A 152 -9.74 7.85 -11.70
N GLY A 153 -9.47 6.54 -11.62
CA GLY A 153 -8.79 5.94 -10.47
C GLY A 153 -7.38 6.48 -10.25
N ILE A 154 -6.58 6.62 -11.32
CA ILE A 154 -5.23 7.22 -11.28
C ILE A 154 -5.32 8.69 -10.86
N ILE A 155 -6.21 9.47 -11.47
CA ILE A 155 -6.38 10.90 -11.16
C ILE A 155 -6.80 11.08 -9.70
N SER A 156 -7.70 10.24 -9.20
CA SER A 156 -8.09 10.25 -7.79
C SER A 156 -6.90 9.95 -6.87
N GLY A 157 -6.05 8.99 -7.23
CA GLY A 157 -4.83 8.68 -6.48
C GLY A 157 -3.79 9.81 -6.53
N ALA A 158 -3.63 10.47 -7.66
CA ALA A 158 -2.73 11.61 -7.83
C ALA A 158 -3.25 12.86 -7.09
N ALA A 159 -4.56 13.06 -7.02
CA ALA A 159 -5.18 14.14 -6.25
C ALA A 159 -4.86 14.03 -4.76
N LEU A 160 -4.85 12.81 -4.20
CA LEU A 160 -4.41 12.60 -2.80
C LEU A 160 -2.96 13.05 -2.55
N LEU A 161 -2.08 12.93 -3.55
CA LEU A 161 -0.70 13.43 -3.47
C LEU A 161 -0.67 14.96 -3.58
N ALA A 162 -1.48 15.54 -4.47
CA ALA A 162 -1.57 16.97 -4.68
C ALA A 162 -2.21 17.73 -3.49
N ASP A 163 -3.15 17.09 -2.78
CA ASP A 163 -3.86 17.62 -1.62
C ASP A 163 -3.15 17.39 -0.29
N SER A 164 -2.02 16.67 -0.29
CA SER A 164 -1.21 16.46 0.91
C SER A 164 -0.62 17.78 1.41
N SER A 165 -0.63 17.98 2.74
CA SER A 165 -0.06 19.16 3.39
C SER A 165 1.47 19.26 3.23
N CYS A 166 2.15 18.19 2.80
CA CYS A 166 3.58 18.20 2.51
C CYS A 166 3.91 18.48 1.03
N THR A 167 2.90 18.69 0.18
CA THR A 167 3.09 18.99 -1.24
C THR A 167 3.09 20.49 -1.46
N ARG A 168 4.17 21.02 -2.08
CA ARG A 168 4.28 22.45 -2.39
C ARG A 168 3.32 22.82 -3.53
N ASP A 169 2.83 24.05 -3.52
CA ASP A 169 1.90 24.58 -4.53
C ASP A 169 2.40 24.39 -5.96
N LEU A 170 3.68 24.65 -6.23
CA LEU A 170 4.27 24.41 -7.55
C LEU A 170 4.12 22.95 -8.03
N HIS A 171 4.29 21.98 -7.11
CA HIS A 171 4.13 20.57 -7.43
C HIS A 171 2.66 20.18 -7.56
N ARG A 172 1.79 20.74 -6.70
CA ARG A 172 0.34 20.58 -6.80
C ARG A 172 -0.19 21.02 -8.18
N GLU A 173 0.15 22.23 -8.62
CA GLU A 173 -0.28 22.76 -9.92
C GLU A 173 0.24 21.92 -11.09
N ARG A 174 1.48 21.43 -11.00
CA ARG A 174 2.02 20.49 -11.99
C ARG A 174 1.22 19.19 -12.03
N ILE A 175 0.93 18.58 -10.88
CA ILE A 175 0.13 17.34 -10.82
C ILE A 175 -1.25 17.56 -11.45
N ILE A 176 -1.93 18.67 -11.13
CA ILE A 176 -3.24 19.00 -11.70
C ILE A 176 -3.15 19.16 -13.22
N THR A 177 -2.11 19.85 -13.71
CA THR A 177 -1.88 20.05 -15.15
C THR A 177 -1.68 18.73 -15.87
N GLU A 178 -0.83 17.85 -15.34
CA GLU A 178 -0.58 16.52 -15.93
C GLU A 178 -1.83 15.63 -15.90
N CYS A 179 -2.60 15.63 -14.80
CA CYS A 179 -3.87 14.89 -14.74
C CYS A 179 -4.86 15.33 -15.82
N ASN A 180 -4.95 16.64 -16.08
CA ASN A 180 -5.79 17.17 -17.15
C ASN A 180 -5.24 16.82 -18.54
N ALA A 181 -3.92 16.87 -18.73
CA ALA A 181 -3.27 16.48 -19.97
C ALA A 181 -3.53 15.01 -20.32
N ILE A 182 -3.40 14.09 -19.35
CA ILE A 182 -3.69 12.66 -19.57
C ILE A 182 -5.17 12.43 -19.87
N ARG A 183 -6.09 13.16 -19.22
CA ARG A 183 -7.52 13.11 -19.54
C ARG A 183 -7.79 13.52 -20.98
N GLN A 184 -7.16 14.60 -21.44
CA GLN A 184 -7.28 15.04 -22.83
C GLN A 184 -6.71 14.00 -23.80
N ALA A 185 -5.51 13.49 -23.54
CA ALA A 185 -4.87 12.48 -24.38
C ALA A 185 -5.72 11.19 -24.52
N LEU A 186 -6.40 10.77 -23.45
CA LEU A 186 -7.33 9.64 -23.54
C LEU A 186 -8.55 9.96 -24.41
N GLN A 187 -9.11 11.16 -24.32
CA GLN A 187 -10.25 11.57 -25.15
C GLN A 187 -9.87 11.67 -26.63
N ASP A 188 -8.67 12.19 -26.92
CA ASP A 188 -8.13 12.25 -28.28
C ASP A 188 -7.94 10.82 -28.84
N LEU A 189 -7.37 9.91 -28.04
CA LEU A 189 -7.21 8.50 -28.38
C LEU A 189 -8.57 7.84 -28.68
N LEU A 190 -9.55 7.97 -27.79
CA LEU A 190 -10.89 7.41 -27.96
C LEU A 190 -11.60 7.97 -29.21
N SER A 191 -11.36 9.24 -29.53
CA SER A 191 -11.90 9.88 -30.74
C SER A 191 -11.28 9.29 -32.02
N GLU A 192 -9.97 9.04 -32.03
CA GLU A 192 -9.28 8.34 -33.12
C GLU A 192 -9.77 6.89 -33.30
N TYR A 193 -10.06 6.17 -32.21
CA TYR A 193 -10.67 4.84 -32.29
C TYR A 193 -12.06 4.89 -32.97
N MET A 194 -12.91 5.85 -32.62
CA MET A 194 -14.23 6.02 -33.25
C MET A 194 -14.15 6.42 -34.72
N ASN A 195 -13.20 7.31 -35.06
CA ASN A 195 -12.97 7.74 -36.43
C ASN A 195 -12.46 6.57 -37.30
N ASN A 196 -11.62 5.69 -36.74
CA ASN A 196 -11.15 4.48 -37.43
C ASN A 196 -12.26 3.43 -37.64
N GLU A 197 -13.21 3.27 -36.71
CA GLU A 197 -14.35 2.36 -36.90
C GLU A 197 -15.33 2.87 -37.98
N LEU A 198 -15.53 4.19 -38.06
CA LEU A 198 -16.29 4.86 -39.14
C LEU A 198 -15.56 4.77 -40.50
N ALA A 199 -14.24 4.93 -40.53
CA ALA A 199 -13.43 4.74 -41.73
C ALA A 199 -13.40 3.28 -42.20
N PHE A 200 -13.46 2.31 -41.27
CA PHE A 200 -13.52 0.88 -41.57
C PHE A 200 -14.87 0.46 -42.17
N ARG A 201 -15.99 1.10 -41.78
CA ARG A 201 -17.32 0.86 -42.38
C ARG A 201 -17.49 1.51 -43.76
N LEU A 202 -16.68 2.52 -44.09
CA LEU A 202 -16.76 3.25 -45.37
C LEU A 202 -15.70 2.87 -46.41
N ARG A 203 -14.72 2.03 -46.06
CA ARG A 203 -13.62 1.64 -46.96
C ARG A 203 -13.60 0.13 -47.21
N VAL A 204 -14.58 -0.31 -48.01
CA VAL A 204 -14.34 -1.42 -48.94
C VAL A 204 -13.44 -0.84 -50.05
N ASP A 205 -12.34 -1.55 -50.31
CA ASP A 205 -11.33 -1.34 -51.37
C ASP A 205 -10.15 -0.38 -51.11
N GLY A 206 -8.95 -0.99 -51.09
CA GLY A 206 -7.79 -0.48 -51.82
C GLY A 206 -6.68 0.27 -51.08
N GLU A 207 -6.93 0.95 -49.95
CA GLU A 207 -5.94 1.86 -49.34
C GLU A 207 -5.60 1.56 -47.88
N LYS A 208 -5.30 0.29 -47.55
CA LYS A 208 -4.90 -0.10 -46.19
C LYS A 208 -3.41 0.16 -45.87
N VAL A 209 -2.55 0.35 -46.86
CA VAL A 209 -1.09 0.46 -46.63
C VAL A 209 -0.64 1.89 -46.31
N LEU A 210 -1.28 2.91 -46.88
CA LEU A 210 -0.81 4.30 -46.75
C LEU A 210 -1.03 4.92 -45.37
N CYS A 211 -2.11 4.54 -44.67
CA CYS A 211 -2.49 5.16 -43.40
C CYS A 211 -1.60 4.68 -42.25
N MET A 212 -1.23 3.39 -42.26
CA MET A 212 -0.32 2.81 -41.27
C MET A 212 1.08 3.41 -41.37
N TYR A 213 1.58 3.66 -42.59
CA TYR A 213 2.88 4.30 -42.83
C TYR A 213 2.94 5.76 -42.38
N ARG A 214 1.83 6.51 -42.45
CA ARG A 214 1.78 7.89 -41.96
C ARG A 214 1.80 7.98 -40.43
N PHE A 215 1.17 7.01 -39.75
CA PHE A 215 1.13 6.98 -38.30
C PHE A 215 2.48 6.62 -37.69
N THR A 216 3.17 5.62 -38.24
CA THR A 216 4.55 5.28 -37.81
C THR A 216 5.55 6.39 -38.13
N ALA A 217 5.42 7.07 -39.27
CA ALA A 217 6.28 8.22 -39.61
C ALA A 217 6.07 9.42 -38.67
N LYS A 218 4.84 9.62 -38.18
CA LYS A 218 4.52 10.68 -37.21
C LYS A 218 5.09 10.36 -35.82
N LEU A 219 4.95 9.12 -35.36
CA LEU A 219 5.52 8.67 -34.09
C LEU A 219 7.06 8.75 -34.06
N SER A 220 7.75 8.40 -35.16
CA SER A 220 9.22 8.54 -35.23
C SER A 220 9.69 9.99 -35.15
N PHE A 221 8.95 10.94 -35.73
CA PHE A 221 9.34 12.35 -35.73
C PHE A 221 9.20 13.01 -34.36
N ASP A 222 8.20 12.59 -33.58
CA ASP A 222 7.92 13.18 -32.26
C ASP A 222 8.75 12.54 -31.12
N LEU A 223 9.44 11.41 -31.38
CA LEU A 223 10.36 10.75 -30.43
C LEU A 223 11.83 11.21 -30.55
N GLU A 224 12.19 11.95 -31.59
CA GLU A 224 13.55 12.48 -31.84
C GLU A 224 13.72 13.97 -31.47
N ARG A 225 12.78 14.54 -30.72
CA ARG A 225 12.85 15.89 -30.15
C ARG A 225 12.65 15.87 -28.64
#